data_AF-A0A8T0A9W2-F1
#
_entry.id   AF-A0A8T0A9W2-F1
#
_cell.length_a   1.000
_cell.length_b   1.000
_cell.length_c   1.000
_cell.angle_alpha   90.00
_cell.angle_beta   90.00
_cell.angle_gamma   90.00
#
_symmetry.space_group_name_H-M   'P 1'
#
loop_
_entity.id
_entity.type
_entity.pdbx_description
1 polymer ?
#
loop_
_entity_poly.entity_id
_entity_poly.type
_entity_poly.pdbx_seq_one_letter_code
_entity_poly.pdbx_strand_id
1 'polypeptide(L)'
;MPCEYEYEAQGAIKQLSLQWKSPKSQLLCHFIKHKDYRNCTQGYSTLYTPGNITLIIDTVKEDDFGKHVCSVSKRHSFSDFIIELVKVTDSSAPPTDNEEHSDHDFNEKFPQNASKDRESIQLRV
;
A
#
# COMPACT_ATOMS: atom_id res chain seq x y z
N MET A 1 -1.59 1.61 -4.53
CA MET A 1 -0.12 1.66 -4.62
C MET A 1 0.29 2.14 -6.00
N PRO A 2 0.72 3.41 -6.15
CA PRO A 2 1.18 3.95 -7.43
C PRO A 2 2.55 3.38 -7.83
N CYS A 3 2.79 3.28 -9.13
CA CYS A 3 4.07 2.94 -9.75
C CYS A 3 4.25 3.87 -10.94
N GLU A 4 5.16 4.82 -10.77
CA GLU A 4 5.46 5.83 -11.77
C GLU A 4 6.57 5.34 -12.70
N TYR A 5 6.42 5.61 -14.00
CA TYR A 5 7.39 5.23 -15.02
C TYR A 5 7.49 6.31 -16.09
N GLU A 6 8.68 6.47 -16.65
CA GLU A 6 8.98 7.61 -17.54
C GLU A 6 8.75 7.32 -19.02
N TYR A 7 8.38 6.10 -19.38
CA TYR A 7 8.28 5.72 -20.79
C TYR A 7 7.28 6.55 -21.59
N GLU A 8 6.23 7.07 -20.94
CA GLU A 8 5.21 7.90 -21.58
C GLU A 8 5.41 9.41 -21.36
N ALA A 9 6.50 9.83 -20.71
CA ALA A 9 6.81 11.25 -20.51
C ALA A 9 7.11 11.98 -21.84
N GLN A 10 7.59 11.25 -22.85
CA GLN A 10 7.99 11.81 -24.16
C GLN A 10 6.96 11.51 -25.28
N GLY A 11 5.81 10.92 -24.94
CA GLY A 11 4.74 10.64 -25.90
C GLY A 11 4.03 9.31 -25.68
N ALA A 12 2.94 9.10 -26.43
CA ALA A 12 2.11 7.91 -26.30
C ALA A 12 2.83 6.64 -26.78
N ILE A 13 2.93 5.65 -25.89
CA ILE A 13 3.46 4.33 -26.24
C ILE A 13 2.32 3.42 -26.70
N LYS A 14 2.49 2.83 -27.88
CA LYS A 14 1.55 1.84 -28.41
C LYS A 14 1.68 0.51 -27.67
N GLN A 15 2.87 -0.06 -27.62
CA GLN A 15 3.13 -1.37 -27.03
C GLN A 15 3.73 -1.25 -25.63
N LEU A 16 2.86 -1.35 -24.63
CA LEU A 16 3.21 -1.37 -23.22
C LEU A 16 2.62 -2.62 -22.56
N SER A 17 3.40 -3.29 -21.72
CA SER A 17 2.98 -4.39 -20.85
C SER A 17 3.39 -4.06 -19.42
N LEU A 18 2.49 -4.35 -18.49
CA LEU A 18 2.61 -3.98 -17.09
C LEU A 18 2.26 -5.20 -16.24
N GLN A 19 3.11 -5.56 -15.30
CA GLN A 19 2.92 -6.70 -14.41
C GLN A 19 3.15 -6.28 -12.96
N TRP A 20 2.24 -6.71 -12.09
CA TRP A 20 2.38 -6.55 -10.65
C TRP A 20 2.64 -7.91 -10.01
N LYS A 21 3.66 -7.98 -9.15
CA LYS A 21 3.97 -9.16 -8.35
C LYS A 21 3.87 -8.85 -6.87
N SER A 22 3.30 -9.79 -6.12
CA SER A 22 3.22 -9.73 -4.66
C SER A 22 4.60 -9.90 -4.01
N PRO A 23 4.71 -9.69 -2.69
CA PRO A 23 5.92 -10.00 -1.92
C PRO A 23 6.35 -11.47 -2.02
N LYS A 24 5.38 -12.37 -2.28
CA LYS A 24 5.62 -13.80 -2.53
C LYS A 24 5.91 -14.11 -4.00
N SER A 25 6.20 -13.10 -4.82
CA SER A 25 6.47 -13.21 -6.26
C SER A 25 5.30 -13.78 -7.09
N GLN A 26 4.07 -13.71 -6.58
CA GLN A 26 2.88 -14.16 -7.31
C GLN A 26 2.39 -13.06 -8.24
N LEU A 27 1.99 -13.40 -9.46
CA LEU A 27 1.43 -12.44 -10.41
C LEU A 27 0.04 -11.97 -9.92
N LEU A 28 -0.07 -10.69 -9.58
CA LEU A 28 -1.31 -10.07 -9.11
C LEU A 28 -2.14 -9.51 -10.25
N CYS A 29 -1.50 -8.79 -11.16
CA CYS A 29 -2.14 -8.20 -12.33
C CYS A 29 -1.19 -8.23 -13.52
N HIS A 30 -1.73 -8.51 -14.70
CA HIS A 30 -1.06 -8.35 -15.99
C HIS A 30 -1.95 -7.52 -16.91
N PHE A 31 -1.42 -6.40 -17.38
CA PHE A 31 -2.06 -5.50 -18.31
C PHE A 31 -1.22 -5.33 -19.57
N ILE A 32 -1.85 -5.40 -20.75
CA ILE A 32 -1.20 -5.18 -22.04
C ILE A 32 -2.03 -4.17 -22.82
N LYS A 33 -1.51 -2.95 -22.94
CA LYS A 33 -2.20 -1.79 -23.52
C LYS A 33 -2.69 -2.03 -24.95
N HIS A 34 -1.80 -2.47 -25.84
CA HIS A 34 -2.13 -2.66 -27.26
C HIS A 34 -3.07 -3.82 -27.58
N LYS A 35 -3.38 -4.66 -26.59
CA LYS A 35 -4.32 -5.79 -26.74
C LYS A 35 -5.58 -5.58 -25.93
N ASP A 36 -5.70 -4.45 -25.23
CA ASP A 36 -6.71 -4.18 -24.20
C ASP A 36 -6.86 -5.37 -23.23
N TYR A 37 -5.76 -6.10 -23.00
CA TYR A 37 -5.76 -7.28 -22.16
C TYR A 37 -5.51 -6.87 -20.72
N ARG A 38 -6.36 -7.37 -19.82
CA ARG A 38 -6.23 -7.19 -18.38
C ARG A 38 -6.64 -8.48 -17.69
N ASN A 39 -5.74 -9.01 -16.88
CA ASN A 39 -6.03 -10.15 -16.03
C ASN A 39 -5.47 -9.87 -14.64
N CYS A 40 -6.34 -9.89 -13.63
CA CYS A 40 -5.96 -9.68 -12.25
C CYS A 40 -6.53 -10.79 -11.38
N THR A 41 -5.77 -11.18 -10.37
CA THR A 41 -6.21 -12.09 -9.32
C THR A 41 -7.35 -11.44 -8.53
N GLN A 42 -8.29 -12.23 -8.03
CA GLN A 42 -9.43 -11.73 -7.28
C GLN A 42 -9.00 -10.89 -6.05
N GLY A 43 -9.64 -9.72 -5.87
CA GLY A 43 -9.30 -8.75 -4.82
C GLY A 43 -8.21 -7.75 -5.22
N TYR A 44 -7.67 -7.89 -6.43
CA TYR A 44 -6.72 -6.96 -7.02
C TYR A 44 -7.27 -6.37 -8.30
N SER A 45 -7.03 -5.09 -8.49
CA SER A 45 -7.30 -4.41 -9.74
C SER A 45 -6.20 -3.40 -10.04
N THR A 46 -6.17 -2.91 -11.26
CA THR A 46 -5.17 -1.91 -11.65
C THR A 46 -5.80 -0.74 -12.38
N LEU A 47 -5.35 0.46 -12.04
CA LEU A 47 -5.72 1.68 -12.75
C LEU A 47 -4.52 2.14 -13.57
N TYR A 48 -4.71 2.19 -14.89
CA TYR A 48 -3.70 2.68 -15.81
C TYR A 48 -3.97 4.14 -16.13
N THR A 49 -2.95 4.96 -15.92
CA THR A 49 -2.85 6.34 -16.41
C THR A 49 -1.52 6.49 -17.13
N PRO A 50 -1.42 7.28 -18.21
CA PRO A 50 -0.13 7.48 -18.87
C PRO A 50 0.95 7.96 -17.90
N GLY A 51 2.03 7.20 -17.75
CA GLY A 51 3.14 7.48 -16.83
C GLY A 51 2.95 6.98 -15.39
N ASN A 52 1.77 6.46 -15.03
CA ASN A 52 1.53 5.89 -13.70
C ASN A 52 0.54 4.72 -13.76
N ILE A 53 0.94 3.58 -13.21
CA ILE A 53 0.02 2.48 -12.94
C ILE A 53 -0.19 2.32 -11.45
N THR A 54 -1.43 2.27 -11.01
CA THR A 54 -1.76 2.03 -9.61
C THR A 54 -2.30 0.62 -9.43
N LEU A 55 -1.72 -0.15 -8.50
CA LEU A 55 -2.34 -1.37 -7.98
C LEU A 55 -3.35 -1.00 -6.90
N ILE A 56 -4.55 -1.52 -7.01
CA ILE A 56 -5.62 -1.38 -6.02
C ILE A 56 -5.82 -2.75 -5.38
N ILE A 57 -5.78 -2.79 -4.06
CA ILE A 57 -6.06 -3.98 -3.25
C ILE A 57 -7.38 -3.69 -2.54
N ASP A 58 -8.42 -4.47 -2.83
CA ASP A 58 -9.78 -4.21 -2.34
C ASP A 58 -9.87 -4.40 -0.82
N THR A 59 -9.15 -5.39 -0.30
CA THR A 59 -9.07 -5.69 1.14
C THR A 59 -7.68 -6.21 1.45
N VAL A 60 -6.89 -5.39 2.15
CA VAL A 60 -5.50 -5.71 2.51
C VAL A 60 -5.46 -6.85 3.52
N LYS A 61 -4.63 -7.87 3.25
CA LYS A 61 -4.38 -9.03 4.10
C LYS A 61 -2.94 -9.00 4.61
N GLU A 62 -2.64 -9.81 5.64
CA GLU A 62 -1.29 -9.92 6.19
C GLU A 62 -0.24 -10.30 5.14
N ASP A 63 -0.63 -11.15 4.18
CA ASP A 63 0.22 -11.59 3.08
C ASP A 63 0.54 -10.51 2.03
N ASP A 64 -0.20 -9.40 2.06
CA ASP A 64 -0.03 -8.29 1.10
C ASP A 64 1.03 -7.30 1.59
N PHE A 65 1.41 -7.33 2.87
CA PHE A 65 2.46 -6.44 3.37
C PHE A 65 3.84 -6.87 2.88
N GLY A 66 4.70 -5.88 2.63
CA GLY A 66 6.06 -6.07 2.12
C GLY A 66 6.23 -5.56 0.69
N LYS A 67 7.27 -6.05 0.02
CA LYS A 67 7.77 -5.52 -1.26
C LYS A 67 7.01 -6.09 -2.45
N HIS A 68 6.18 -5.26 -3.07
CA HIS A 68 5.60 -5.53 -4.38
C HIS A 68 6.55 -5.10 -5.49
N VAL A 69 6.47 -5.79 -6.62
CA VAL A 69 7.24 -5.43 -7.82
C VAL A 69 6.29 -5.03 -8.94
N CYS A 70 6.46 -3.81 -9.43
CA CYS A 70 5.83 -3.30 -10.63
C CYS A 70 6.83 -3.39 -11.79
N SER A 71 6.58 -4.31 -12.72
CA SER A 71 7.37 -4.49 -13.93
C SER A 71 6.69 -3.80 -15.11
N VAL A 72 7.35 -2.80 -15.67
CA VAL A 72 6.88 -2.04 -16.84
C VAL A 72 7.77 -2.38 -18.02
N SER A 73 7.19 -2.84 -19.13
CA SER A 73 7.95 -3.16 -20.35
C SER A 73 7.34 -2.57 -21.61
N LYS A 74 8.25 -2.17 -22.51
CA LYS A 74 7.99 -1.76 -23.90
C LYS A 74 8.90 -2.59 -24.82
N ARG A 75 8.73 -2.44 -26.14
CA ARG A 75 9.42 -3.25 -27.18
C ARG A 75 10.88 -3.63 -26.89
N HIS A 76 11.71 -2.67 -26.45
CA HIS A 76 13.15 -2.85 -26.28
C HIS A 76 13.66 -2.43 -24.91
N SER A 77 12.76 -2.27 -23.93
CA SER A 77 13.15 -1.82 -22.58
C SER A 77 12.17 -2.34 -21.55
N PHE A 78 12.68 -2.65 -20.37
CA PHE A 78 11.87 -2.99 -19.20
C PHE A 78 12.47 -2.33 -17.96
N SER A 79 11.63 -2.04 -16.99
CA SER A 79 11.98 -1.45 -15.71
C SER A 79 11.16 -2.12 -14.62
N ASP A 80 11.83 -2.50 -13.54
CA ASP A 80 11.19 -3.03 -12.34
C ASP A 80 11.27 -1.98 -11.23
N PHE A 81 10.14 -1.72 -10.60
CA PHE A 81 10.01 -0.80 -9.47
C PHE A 81 9.56 -1.59 -8.25
N ILE A 82 10.20 -1.34 -7.11
CA ILE A 82 9.84 -1.97 -5.84
C ILE A 82 9.01 -0.98 -5.04
N ILE A 83 7.80 -1.38 -4.66
CA ILE A 83 6.87 -0.58 -3.86
C ILE A 83 6.58 -1.38 -2.59
N GLU A 84 6.82 -0.80 -1.42
CA GLU A 84 6.66 -1.51 -0.15
C GLU A 84 5.37 -1.10 0.55
N LEU A 85 4.48 -2.06 0.80
CA LEU A 85 3.28 -1.84 1.58
C LEU A 85 3.60 -2.12 3.05
N VAL A 86 3.61 -1.08 3.88
CA VAL A 86 3.90 -1.19 5.31
C VAL A 86 2.64 -1.04 6.16
N LYS A 87 2.59 -1.77 7.27
CA LYS A 87 1.57 -1.58 8.31
C LYS A 87 2.00 -0.41 9.19
N VAL A 88 1.22 0.67 9.21
CA VAL A 88 1.41 1.73 10.20
C VAL A 88 0.69 1.30 11.47
N THR A 89 1.46 1.00 12.51
CA THR A 89 0.96 0.95 13.89
C THR A 89 1.22 2.31 14.50
N ASP A 90 0.18 3.05 14.88
CA ASP A 90 0.32 4.29 15.64
C ASP A 90 0.86 4.00 17.05
N SER A 91 2.18 3.82 17.14
CA SER A 91 2.91 3.80 18.42
C SER A 91 3.55 5.16 18.66
N SER A 92 2.72 6.17 18.93
CA SER A 92 3.17 7.39 19.59
C SER A 92 2.25 7.73 20.76
N ALA A 93 2.23 6.86 21.76
CA ALA A 93 2.05 7.36 23.12
C ALA A 93 3.38 8.04 23.51
N PRO A 94 3.42 9.35 23.81
CA PRO A 94 4.62 9.96 24.38
C PRO A 94 4.96 9.23 25.69
N PRO A 95 6.25 9.04 26.03
CA PRO A 95 6.61 8.55 27.35
C PRO A 95 6.10 9.56 28.38
N THR A 96 5.10 9.14 29.17
CA THR A 96 4.75 9.78 30.43
C THR A 96 5.91 9.54 31.39
N ASP A 97 6.83 10.51 31.45
CA ASP A 97 7.76 10.62 32.58
C ASP A 97 6.92 11.10 33.78
N ASN A 98 6.52 10.13 34.59
CA ASN A 98 5.88 10.36 35.88
C ASN A 98 7.02 10.58 36.89
N GLU A 99 7.50 11.81 37.02
CA GLU A 99 8.27 12.19 38.21
C GLU A 99 7.31 12.54 39.35
N GLU A 100 7.31 11.65 40.33
CA GLU A 100 6.58 11.68 41.59
C GLU A 100 6.99 12.92 42.41
N HIS A 101 6.05 13.84 42.67
CA HIS A 101 6.14 14.75 43.81
C HIS A 101 4.77 14.87 44.48
N SER A 102 4.76 14.55 45.77
CA SER A 102 3.64 14.44 46.69
C SER A 102 2.87 15.75 46.91
N ASP A 103 1.52 15.70 46.91
CA ASP A 103 0.69 15.81 48.12
C ASP A 103 -0.82 16.01 47.82
N HIS A 104 -1.64 15.47 48.73
CA HIS A 104 -3.05 15.80 49.06
C HIS A 104 -4.26 15.29 48.23
N ASP A 105 -4.92 14.26 48.79
CA ASP A 105 -6.34 14.14 49.19
C ASP A 105 -7.48 14.61 48.23
N PHE A 106 -8.28 13.66 47.69
CA PHE A 106 -9.72 13.47 48.03
C PHE A 106 -10.37 12.37 47.14
N ASN A 107 -11.31 11.66 47.75
CA ASN A 107 -11.97 10.41 47.31
C ASN A 107 -13.23 10.66 46.45
N GLU A 108 -13.49 9.89 45.37
CA GLU A 108 -14.85 9.44 44.94
C GLU A 108 -14.89 8.47 43.70
N LYS A 109 -15.39 7.24 43.94
CA LYS A 109 -16.39 6.40 43.19
C LYS A 109 -16.35 6.15 41.65
N PHE A 110 -16.17 4.86 41.29
CA PHE A 110 -16.54 3.97 40.12
C PHE A 110 -17.60 4.38 39.05
N PRO A 111 -17.84 3.65 37.91
CA PRO A 111 -17.02 2.72 37.06
C PRO A 111 -17.20 2.87 35.50
N GLN A 112 -16.48 2.03 34.73
CA GLN A 112 -16.75 1.46 33.37
C GLN A 112 -17.02 2.39 32.16
N ASN A 113 -16.17 2.28 31.12
CA ASN A 113 -16.63 1.82 29.79
C ASN A 113 -15.44 1.46 28.88
N ALA A 114 -15.42 0.21 28.43
CA ALA A 114 -14.53 -0.28 27.39
C ALA A 114 -14.98 0.29 26.04
N SER A 115 -14.17 1.18 25.45
CA SER A 115 -14.25 1.48 24.03
C SER A 115 -13.24 0.59 23.32
N LYS A 116 -13.75 -0.35 22.51
CA LYS A 116 -12.93 -1.18 21.64
C LYS A 116 -12.56 -0.33 20.43
N ASP A 117 -11.43 0.37 20.53
CA ASP A 117 -10.92 1.19 19.43
C ASP A 117 -10.68 0.32 18.20
N ARG A 118 -11.45 0.62 17.15
CA ARG A 118 -11.22 0.10 15.81
C ARG A 118 -9.92 0.73 15.31
N GLU A 119 -8.85 -0.05 15.32
CA GLU A 119 -7.58 0.32 14.67
C GLU A 119 -7.87 0.74 13.21
N SER A 120 -7.71 2.03 12.95
CA SER A 120 -7.76 2.58 11.59
C SER A 120 -6.37 2.43 11.00
N ILE A 121 -6.17 1.40 10.19
CA ILE A 121 -4.86 1.13 9.55
C ILE A 121 -4.63 2.21 8.49
N GLN A 122 -3.76 3.18 8.79
CA GLN A 122 -3.23 4.08 7.79
C GLN A 122 -2.20 3.34 6.94
N LEU A 123 -2.34 3.35 5.62
CA LEU A 123 -1.40 2.72 4.69
C LEU A 123 -0.50 3.81 4.10
N ARG A 124 0.81 3.67 4.28
CA ARG A 124 1.80 4.52 3.62
C ARG A 124 2.39 3.74 2.44
N VAL A 125 2.41 4.37 1.27
CA VAL A 125 3.05 3.88 0.04
C VAL A 125 4.21 4.79 -0.30
#